data_AF-A0A9D6MHX8-F1
#
_entry.id   AF-A0A9D6MHX8-F1
#
_cell.length_a   1.000
_cell.length_b   1.000
_cell.length_c   1.000
_cell.angle_alpha   90.00
_cell.angle_beta   90.00
_cell.angle_gamma   90.00
#
_symmetry.space_group_name_H-M   'P 1'
#
loop_
_entity.id
_entity.type
_entity.pdbx_description
1 polymer ?
#
loop_
_entity_poly.entity_id
_entity_poly.type
_entity_poly.pdbx_seq_one_letter_code
_entity_poly.pdbx_strand_id
1 'polypeptide(L)'
;MSRGEVGMEEDEQAIDASPPDAVEKARRGRPTKLSPELGASIIAALRRGNFLETAAALAGVDAATVRRWLKRGVAEPESPFGTFATAARVALAEAEDHDLAAIGRAADTGAWQARAWRLERRFPDRWARRARYEHTGPGGGPIRHEHVGVLLTAVVEVMGRYVTDDRFDAAVAELGELMDVRAPATGDDL
;
A
#
# COMPACT_ATOMS: atom_id res chain seq x y z
N MET A 1 -78.25 61.01 11.74
CA MET A 1 -76.84 61.38 11.50
C MET A 1 -76.00 60.22 12.00
N SER A 2 -75.86 59.15 11.21
CA SER A 2 -74.77 58.91 10.25
C SER A 2 -73.43 58.61 10.93
N ARG A 3 -73.10 57.32 10.98
CA ARG A 3 -71.85 56.68 10.51
C ARG A 3 -72.09 55.15 10.68
N GLY A 4 -72.55 54.43 9.66
CA GLY A 4 -71.71 53.76 8.65
C GLY A 4 -71.06 52.51 9.27
N GLU A 5 -71.59 51.29 9.08
CA GLU A 5 -71.12 50.27 8.11
C GLU A 5 -69.59 50.10 8.15
N VAL A 6 -68.98 48.92 8.35
CA VAL A 6 -68.92 47.71 7.48
C VAL A 6 -68.47 46.56 8.41
N GLY A 7 -69.07 45.36 8.46
CA GLY A 7 -68.96 44.28 7.47
C GLY A 7 -67.56 43.65 7.47
N MET A 8 -67.39 42.46 8.06
CA MET A 8 -66.44 41.44 7.59
C MET A 8 -66.72 40.12 8.29
N GLU A 9 -67.27 39.22 7.50
CA GLU A 9 -67.48 37.80 7.72
C GLU A 9 -66.24 37.09 7.17
N GLU A 10 -65.48 36.41 8.02
CA GLU A 10 -64.57 35.33 7.59
C GLU A 10 -64.62 34.21 8.64
N ASP A 11 -65.49 33.24 8.35
CA ASP A 11 -65.31 31.84 8.72
C ASP A 11 -63.98 31.37 8.13
N GLU A 12 -63.03 30.94 8.96
CA GLU A 12 -61.98 30.01 8.53
C GLU A 12 -61.42 29.20 9.71
N GLN A 13 -62.06 28.04 9.89
CA GLN A 13 -61.51 26.74 10.31
C GLN A 13 -60.22 26.68 11.15
N ALA A 14 -60.43 26.20 12.38
CA ALA A 14 -59.57 25.31 13.16
C ALA A 14 -58.19 24.95 12.60
N ILE A 15 -57.14 25.49 13.24
CA ILE A 15 -55.82 24.85 13.29
C ILE A 15 -55.46 24.54 14.75
N ASP A 16 -55.76 23.30 15.12
CA ASP A 16 -55.21 22.59 16.28
C ASP A 16 -53.68 22.53 16.15
N ALA A 17 -52.97 23.17 17.08
CA ALA A 17 -51.51 23.15 17.13
C ALA A 17 -51.03 22.92 18.56
N SER A 18 -51.01 21.64 18.96
CA SER A 18 -50.03 21.09 19.89
C SER A 18 -49.37 19.85 19.27
N PRO A 19 -48.11 19.55 19.63
CA PRO A 19 -47.02 19.54 18.66
C PRO A 19 -46.57 18.13 18.26
N PRO A 20 -45.96 17.92 17.08
CA PRO A 20 -45.20 16.71 16.82
C PRO A 20 -43.69 16.97 17.05
N ASP A 21 -43.29 17.17 18.30
CA ASP A 21 -41.88 17.00 18.71
C ASP A 21 -41.53 15.51 18.90
N ALA A 22 -42.00 14.68 17.96
CA ALA A 22 -41.56 13.31 17.80
C ALA A 22 -40.49 13.28 16.71
N VAL A 23 -39.32 13.87 16.98
CA VAL A 23 -38.11 13.59 16.20
C VAL A 23 -37.78 12.12 16.43
N GLU A 24 -38.15 11.31 15.45
CA GLU A 24 -37.94 9.88 15.39
C GLU A 24 -36.45 9.55 15.59
N LYS A 25 -36.13 9.00 16.76
CA LYS A 25 -34.79 8.49 17.09
C LYS A 25 -34.48 7.31 16.18
N ALA A 26 -33.83 7.59 15.06
CA ALA A 26 -33.23 6.58 14.21
C ALA A 26 -32.39 5.61 15.06
N ARG A 27 -32.64 4.31 14.87
CA ARG A 27 -31.99 3.19 15.57
C ARG A 27 -30.46 3.29 15.44
N ARG A 28 -29.78 3.92 16.40
CA ARG A 28 -28.31 3.88 16.48
C ARG A 28 -27.90 2.45 16.79
N GLY A 29 -27.39 1.75 15.78
CA GLY A 29 -26.68 0.49 15.96
C GLY A 29 -25.55 0.65 16.98
N ARG A 30 -25.12 -0.47 17.58
CA ARG A 30 -24.07 -0.54 18.61
C ARG A 30 -22.93 0.45 18.28
N PRO A 31 -22.60 1.39 19.18
CA PRO A 31 -21.59 2.41 18.90
C PRO A 31 -20.30 1.75 18.43
N THR A 32 -19.90 2.05 17.19
CA THR A 32 -18.58 1.68 16.72
C THR A 32 -17.57 2.54 17.47
N LYS A 33 -16.37 2.01 17.71
CA LYS A 33 -15.28 2.80 18.30
C LYS A 33 -14.83 3.96 17.39
N LEU A 34 -15.25 3.99 16.13
CA LEU A 34 -15.01 5.08 15.20
C LEU A 34 -16.07 6.16 15.40
N SER A 35 -15.75 7.17 16.23
CA SER A 35 -16.56 8.39 16.30
C SER A 35 -16.17 9.36 15.17
N PRO A 36 -17.06 10.28 14.77
CA PRO A 36 -16.74 11.32 13.78
C PRO A 36 -15.52 12.16 14.16
N GLU A 37 -15.42 12.56 15.43
CA GLU A 37 -14.33 13.40 15.96
C GLU A 37 -12.99 12.66 15.92
N LEU A 38 -13.02 11.38 16.31
CA LEU A 38 -11.85 10.51 16.26
C LEU A 38 -11.38 10.31 14.82
N GLY A 39 -12.30 10.02 13.90
CA GLY A 39 -12.01 9.90 12.47
C GLY A 39 -11.42 11.20 11.90
N ALA A 40 -12.00 12.34 12.25
CA ALA A 40 -11.50 13.65 11.83
C ALA A 40 -10.08 13.94 12.35
N SER A 41 -9.77 13.57 13.60
CA SER A 41 -8.43 13.74 14.17
C SER A 41 -7.36 12.94 13.40
N ILE A 42 -7.68 11.70 13.02
CA ILE A 42 -6.80 10.81 12.24
C ILE A 42 -6.62 11.41 10.84
N ILE A 43 -7.70 11.82 10.18
CA ILE A 43 -7.66 12.43 8.84
C ILE A 43 -6.80 13.69 8.85
N ALA A 44 -6.96 14.56 9.84
CA ALA A 44 -6.14 15.76 9.98
C ALA A 44 -4.65 15.44 10.13
N ALA A 45 -4.30 14.39 10.89
CA ALA A 45 -2.92 13.95 11.03
C ALA A 45 -2.35 13.38 9.73
N LEU A 46 -3.13 12.60 8.99
CA LEU A 46 -2.76 12.06 7.67
C LEU A 46 -2.51 13.19 6.65
N ARG A 47 -3.38 14.20 6.62
CA ARG A 47 -3.26 15.39 5.76
C ARG A 47 -1.99 16.19 6.01
N ARG A 48 -1.50 16.23 7.25
CA ARG A 48 -0.18 16.81 7.59
C ARG A 48 1.01 15.96 7.13
N GLY A 49 0.73 14.80 6.52
CA GLY A 49 1.73 13.88 6.00
C GLY A 49 2.28 12.87 7.01
N ASN A 50 1.60 12.65 8.13
CA ASN A 50 1.99 11.60 9.08
C ASN A 50 1.68 10.20 8.54
N PHE A 51 2.46 9.21 8.98
CA PHE A 51 2.15 7.80 8.76
C PHE A 51 0.92 7.37 9.55
N LEU A 52 0.28 6.28 9.14
CA LEU A 52 -0.96 5.79 9.76
C LEU A 52 -0.75 5.48 11.25
N GLU A 53 0.40 4.91 11.60
CA GLU A 53 0.79 4.56 12.95
C GLU A 53 0.88 5.81 13.83
N THR A 54 1.53 6.86 13.34
CA THR A 54 1.61 8.15 14.03
C THR A 54 0.24 8.81 14.14
N ALA A 55 -0.55 8.81 13.08
CA ALA A 55 -1.90 9.37 13.07
C ALA A 55 -2.82 8.65 14.07
N ALA A 56 -2.73 7.31 14.14
CA ALA A 56 -3.47 6.50 15.09
C ALA A 56 -3.01 6.77 16.54
N ALA A 57 -1.70 6.84 16.78
CA ALA A 57 -1.13 7.15 18.09
C ALA A 57 -1.56 8.54 18.58
N LEU A 58 -1.52 9.56 17.72
CA LEU A 58 -1.99 10.92 18.04
C LEU A 58 -3.49 10.95 18.39
N ALA A 59 -4.28 10.05 17.82
CA ALA A 59 -5.70 9.89 18.10
C ALA A 59 -5.99 8.96 19.29
N GLY A 60 -4.97 8.38 19.91
CA GLY A 60 -5.12 7.45 21.04
C GLY A 60 -5.69 6.09 20.66
N VAL A 61 -5.50 5.64 19.41
CA VAL A 61 -6.04 4.38 18.88
C VAL A 61 -4.92 3.50 18.38
N ASP A 62 -5.07 2.19 18.58
CA ASP A 62 -4.17 1.21 18.00
C ASP A 62 -4.22 1.23 16.45
N ALA A 63 -3.04 1.22 15.82
CA ALA A 63 -2.93 1.30 14.35
C ALA A 63 -3.62 0.14 13.64
N ALA A 64 -3.61 -1.08 14.20
CA ALA A 64 -4.31 -2.21 13.59
C ALA A 64 -5.83 -2.01 13.60
N THR A 65 -6.37 -1.28 14.58
CA THR A 65 -7.78 -0.87 14.59
C THR A 65 -8.11 0.06 13.43
N VAL A 66 -7.28 1.07 13.17
CA VAL A 66 -7.48 1.98 12.04
C VAL A 66 -7.36 1.23 10.71
N ARG A 67 -6.38 0.33 10.55
CA ARG A 67 -6.27 -0.54 9.36
C ARG A 67 -7.52 -1.38 9.13
N ARG A 68 -8.10 -1.96 10.18
CA ARG A 68 -9.36 -2.72 10.07
C ARG A 68 -10.52 -1.84 9.62
N TRP A 69 -10.61 -0.60 10.11
CA TRP A 69 -11.63 0.35 9.67
C TRP A 69 -11.48 0.73 8.20
N LEU A 70 -10.25 0.99 7.74
CA LEU A 70 -9.99 1.27 6.33
C LEU A 70 -10.36 0.08 5.45
N LYS A 71 -9.93 -1.14 5.82
CA LYS A 71 -10.29 -2.37 5.11
C LYS A 71 -11.81 -2.58 5.05
N ARG A 72 -12.49 -2.35 6.16
CA ARG A 72 -13.95 -2.45 6.24
C ARG A 72 -14.65 -1.40 5.38
N GLY A 73 -14.12 -0.17 5.34
CA GLY A 73 -14.67 0.89 4.50
C GLY A 73 -14.60 0.60 3.00
N VAL A 74 -13.61 -0.17 2.55
CA VAL A 74 -13.56 -0.68 1.17
C VAL A 74 -14.67 -1.71 0.91
N ALA A 75 -14.95 -2.58 1.87
CA ALA A 75 -15.99 -3.60 1.75
C ALA A 75 -17.41 -3.03 1.93
N GLU A 76 -17.55 -1.93 2.69
CA GLU A 76 -18.82 -1.27 3.03
C GLU A 76 -18.75 0.24 2.70
N PRO A 77 -18.80 0.65 1.41
CA PRO A 77 -18.58 2.04 1.00
C PRO A 77 -19.61 3.04 1.54
N GLU A 78 -20.87 2.62 1.66
CA GLU A 78 -21.98 3.46 2.17
C GLU A 78 -22.02 3.52 3.72
N SER A 79 -21.09 2.87 4.40
CA SER A 79 -21.00 2.90 5.86
C SER A 79 -20.16 4.08 6.36
N PRO A 80 -20.24 4.41 7.67
CA PRO A 80 -19.30 5.37 8.28
C PRO A 80 -17.83 5.00 8.07
N PHE A 81 -17.51 3.70 7.92
CA PHE A 81 -16.15 3.27 7.60
C PHE A 81 -15.75 3.61 6.17
N GLY A 82 -16.69 3.54 5.22
CA GLY A 82 -16.47 3.91 3.82
C GLY A 82 -16.28 5.41 3.65
N THR A 83 -17.06 6.22 4.34
CA THR A 83 -16.83 7.68 4.44
C THR A 83 -15.45 7.99 5.00
N PHE A 84 -15.07 7.34 6.11
CA PHE A 84 -13.75 7.49 6.71
C PHE A 84 -12.62 7.06 5.78
N ALA A 85 -12.74 5.92 5.10
CA ALA A 85 -11.74 5.42 4.16
C ALA A 85 -11.56 6.35 2.96
N THR A 86 -12.66 6.87 2.43
CA THR A 86 -12.64 7.86 1.34
C THR A 86 -11.93 9.14 1.77
N ALA A 87 -12.28 9.67 2.93
CA ALA A 87 -11.67 10.88 3.45
C ALA A 87 -10.18 10.68 3.80
N ALA A 88 -9.79 9.50 4.30
CA ALA A 88 -8.38 9.15 4.50
C ALA A 88 -7.59 9.10 3.18
N ARG A 89 -8.18 8.54 2.11
CA ARG A 89 -7.56 8.54 0.78
C ARG A 89 -7.36 9.96 0.24
N VAL A 90 -8.37 10.82 0.39
CA VAL A 90 -8.26 12.25 0.01
C VAL A 90 -7.15 12.94 0.81
N ALA A 91 -7.11 12.76 2.13
CA ALA A 91 -6.08 13.35 2.98
C ALA A 91 -4.65 12.90 2.61
N LEU A 92 -4.48 11.64 2.19
CA LEU A 92 -3.19 11.15 1.70
C LEU A 92 -2.78 11.80 0.38
N ALA A 93 -3.72 12.00 -0.54
CA ALA A 93 -3.47 12.70 -1.80
C ALA A 93 -3.12 14.18 -1.56
N GLU A 94 -3.83 14.86 -0.65
CA GLU A 94 -3.51 16.24 -0.25
C GLU A 94 -2.12 16.35 0.39
N ALA A 95 -1.72 15.36 1.20
CA ALA A 95 -0.38 15.31 1.76
C ALA A 95 0.70 15.14 0.68
N GLU A 96 0.45 14.30 -0.33
CA GLU A 96 1.34 14.11 -1.48
C GLU A 96 1.48 15.40 -2.30
N ASP A 97 0.37 16.08 -2.61
CA ASP A 97 0.37 17.37 -3.31
C ASP A 97 1.16 18.43 -2.54
N HIS A 98 0.97 18.52 -1.21
CA HIS A 98 1.73 19.44 -0.38
C HIS A 98 3.24 19.13 -0.38
N ASP A 99 3.62 17.86 -0.33
CA ASP A 99 5.03 17.44 -0.43
C ASP A 99 5.63 17.82 -1.79
N LEU A 100 4.90 17.61 -2.90
CA LEU A 100 5.32 18.00 -4.25
C LEU A 100 5.46 19.51 -4.42
N ALA A 101 4.48 20.27 -3.94
CA ALA A 101 4.55 21.73 -3.97
C ALA A 101 5.74 22.27 -3.16
N ALA A 102 6.07 21.63 -2.03
CA ALA A 102 7.25 21.98 -1.25
C ALA A 102 8.56 21.64 -1.97
N ILE A 103 8.63 20.49 -2.65
CA ILE A 103 9.78 20.13 -3.50
C ILE A 103 9.97 21.15 -4.61
N GLY A 104 8.90 21.52 -5.32
CA GLY A 104 8.93 22.53 -6.38
C GLY A 104 9.47 23.87 -5.90
N ARG A 105 9.00 24.36 -4.75
CA ARG A 105 9.52 25.60 -4.14
C ARG A 105 10.98 25.49 -3.69
N ALA A 106 11.43 24.31 -3.29
CA ALA A 106 12.78 24.07 -2.78
C ALA A 106 13.78 23.63 -3.86
N ALA A 107 13.34 23.47 -5.12
CA ALA A 107 14.18 23.05 -6.23
C ALA A 107 15.37 24.00 -6.43
N ASP A 108 15.13 25.31 -6.27
CA ASP A 108 16.15 26.34 -6.48
C ASP A 108 17.05 26.58 -5.26
N THR A 109 16.66 26.10 -4.07
CA THR A 109 17.34 26.36 -2.79
C THR A 109 18.00 25.13 -2.17
N GLY A 110 17.86 23.96 -2.80
CA GLY A 110 18.61 22.74 -2.45
C GLY A 110 18.12 21.98 -1.21
N ALA A 111 16.94 22.32 -0.66
CA ALA A 111 16.38 21.71 0.56
C ALA A 111 15.27 20.66 0.31
N TRP A 112 15.12 20.18 -0.93
CA TRP A 112 14.00 19.33 -1.36
C TRP A 112 14.11 17.85 -0.94
N GLN A 113 15.30 17.38 -0.57
CA GLN A 113 15.60 15.95 -0.37
C GLN A 113 14.73 15.30 0.72
N ALA A 114 14.48 16.01 1.82
CA ALA A 114 13.67 15.48 2.92
C ALA A 114 12.23 15.14 2.50
N ARG A 115 11.65 15.91 1.56
CA ARG A 115 10.31 15.67 1.01
C ARG A 115 10.34 14.58 -0.05
N ALA A 116 11.36 14.55 -0.92
CA ALA A 116 11.54 13.46 -1.87
C ALA A 116 11.70 12.10 -1.17
N TRP A 117 12.52 12.02 -0.11
CA TRP A 117 12.66 10.80 0.69
C TRP A 117 11.35 10.35 1.34
N ARG A 118 10.51 11.29 1.78
CA ARG A 118 9.18 10.97 2.33
C ARG A 118 8.29 10.34 1.25
N LEU A 119 8.28 10.89 0.04
CA LEU A 119 7.49 10.36 -1.09
C LEU A 119 7.97 8.96 -1.49
N GLU A 120 9.29 8.76 -1.65
CA GLU A 120 9.90 7.47 -1.98
C GLU A 120 9.48 6.35 -1.01
N ARG A 121 9.44 6.64 0.29
CA ARG A 121 9.15 5.65 1.33
C ARG A 121 7.65 5.38 1.50
N ARG A 122 6.80 6.37 1.28
CA ARG A 122 5.34 6.24 1.48
C ARG A 122 4.61 5.71 0.25
N PHE A 123 5.15 5.99 -0.93
CA PHE A 123 4.57 5.61 -2.21
C PHE A 123 5.64 4.97 -3.11
N PRO A 124 6.27 3.87 -2.66
CA PRO A 124 7.43 3.29 -3.34
C PRO A 124 7.13 2.88 -4.78
N ASP A 125 5.93 2.36 -5.06
CA ASP A 125 5.55 1.95 -6.42
C ASP A 125 5.63 3.09 -7.43
N ARG A 126 5.34 4.32 -6.99
CA ARG A 126 5.31 5.53 -7.84
C ARG A 126 6.62 6.31 -7.82
N TRP A 127 7.28 6.39 -6.66
CA TRP A 127 8.40 7.33 -6.46
C TRP A 127 9.74 6.66 -6.15
N ALA A 128 9.79 5.37 -5.80
CA ALA A 128 11.06 4.71 -5.53
C ALA A 128 11.92 4.64 -6.80
N ARG A 129 13.24 4.82 -6.63
CA ARG A 129 14.21 4.59 -7.71
C ARG A 129 14.12 3.14 -8.17
N ARG A 130 13.73 2.95 -9.44
CA ARG A 130 13.80 1.65 -10.10
C ARG A 130 15.18 1.49 -10.72
N ALA A 131 15.99 0.60 -10.17
CA ALA A 131 17.24 0.20 -10.78
C ALA A 131 17.01 -1.05 -11.64
N ARG A 132 17.46 -1.01 -12.89
CA ARG A 132 17.54 -2.19 -13.75
C ARG A 132 18.97 -2.69 -13.68
N TYR A 133 19.19 -3.81 -13.00
CA TYR A 133 20.48 -4.46 -12.94
C TYR A 133 20.54 -5.54 -14.03
N GLU A 134 21.57 -5.48 -14.85
CA GLU A 134 21.92 -6.56 -15.75
C GLU A 134 23.03 -7.37 -15.09
N HIS A 135 22.76 -8.66 -14.83
CA HIS A 135 23.72 -9.57 -14.25
C HIS A 135 24.31 -10.43 -15.36
N THR A 136 25.49 -10.06 -15.84
CA THR A 136 26.27 -10.84 -16.80
C THR A 136 27.62 -11.22 -16.21
N GLY A 137 28.19 -12.29 -16.75
CA GLY A 137 29.59 -12.65 -16.56
C GLY A 137 30.54 -11.73 -17.34
N PRO A 138 31.85 -11.94 -17.23
CA PRO A 138 32.86 -11.15 -17.94
C PRO A 138 32.56 -11.05 -19.44
N GLY A 139 32.60 -9.83 -19.99
CA GLY A 139 32.34 -9.59 -21.42
C GLY A 139 30.88 -9.78 -21.85
N GLY A 140 29.91 -9.78 -20.93
CA GLY A 140 28.50 -10.00 -21.26
C GLY A 140 28.10 -11.48 -21.37
N GLY A 141 29.03 -12.39 -21.08
CA GLY A 141 28.78 -13.83 -21.13
C GLY A 141 27.92 -14.35 -19.96
N PRO A 142 27.62 -15.65 -19.92
CA PRO A 142 26.92 -16.27 -18.81
C PRO A 142 27.66 -16.13 -17.48
N ILE A 143 26.91 -16.03 -16.37
CA ILE A 143 27.49 -16.11 -15.03
C ILE A 143 27.98 -17.54 -14.81
N ARG A 144 29.30 -17.70 -14.61
CA ARG A 144 29.90 -19.00 -14.30
C ARG A 144 29.74 -19.30 -12.82
N HIS A 145 29.25 -20.50 -12.50
CA HIS A 145 29.18 -21.01 -11.13
C HIS A 145 30.15 -22.19 -10.99
N GLU A 146 31.18 -22.07 -10.17
CA GLU A 146 32.21 -23.10 -9.97
C GLU A 146 31.90 -24.02 -8.77
N HIS A 147 30.68 -24.55 -8.67
CA HIS A 147 30.23 -25.19 -7.41
C HIS A 147 29.90 -26.69 -7.52
N VAL A 148 29.99 -27.30 -8.71
CA VAL A 148 29.65 -28.74 -8.88
C VAL A 148 30.90 -29.64 -8.88
N GLY A 149 32.04 -29.12 -9.36
CA GLY A 149 33.26 -29.92 -9.50
C GLY A 149 33.81 -30.42 -8.16
N VAL A 150 33.97 -29.55 -7.17
CA VAL A 150 34.65 -29.91 -5.90
C VAL A 150 33.89 -30.97 -5.10
N LEU A 151 32.56 -30.84 -5.01
CA LEU A 151 31.73 -31.81 -4.28
C LEU A 151 31.72 -33.17 -5.00
N LEU A 152 31.59 -33.15 -6.32
CA LEU A 152 31.58 -34.36 -7.12
C LEU A 152 32.92 -35.09 -7.08
N THR A 153 34.04 -34.36 -7.20
CA THR A 153 35.39 -34.92 -7.02
C THR A 153 35.53 -35.57 -5.64
N ALA A 154 35.11 -34.88 -4.57
CA ALA A 154 35.17 -35.45 -3.23
C ALA A 154 34.31 -36.71 -3.07
N VAL A 155 33.12 -36.75 -3.67
CA VAL A 155 32.24 -37.94 -3.64
C VAL A 155 32.85 -39.10 -4.40
N VAL A 156 33.39 -38.86 -5.61
CA VAL A 156 34.07 -39.89 -6.42
C VAL A 156 35.28 -40.43 -5.68
N GLU A 157 36.11 -39.58 -5.08
CA GLU A 157 37.27 -40.00 -4.27
C GLU A 157 36.87 -40.86 -3.07
N VAL A 158 35.79 -40.52 -2.37
CA VAL A 158 35.31 -41.29 -1.23
C VAL A 158 34.76 -42.64 -1.69
N MET A 159 33.95 -42.68 -2.75
CA MET A 159 33.36 -43.91 -3.28
C MET A 159 34.41 -44.86 -3.85
N GLY A 160 35.42 -44.33 -4.54
CA GLY A 160 36.52 -45.11 -5.12
C GLY A 160 37.39 -45.83 -4.08
N ARG A 161 37.31 -45.48 -2.79
CA ARG A 161 37.96 -46.25 -1.71
C ARG A 161 37.24 -47.56 -1.39
N TYR A 162 35.97 -47.69 -1.78
CA TYR A 162 35.11 -48.82 -1.41
C TYR A 162 34.57 -49.59 -2.62
N VAL A 163 34.62 -49.01 -3.82
CA VAL A 163 34.14 -49.63 -5.06
C VAL A 163 35.22 -49.47 -6.12
N THR A 164 35.84 -50.59 -6.52
CA THR A 164 36.88 -50.64 -7.55
C THR A 164 36.58 -51.79 -8.52
N ASP A 165 35.42 -51.72 -9.18
CA ASP A 165 35.09 -52.63 -10.28
C ASP A 165 35.09 -51.86 -11.61
N ASP A 166 35.26 -52.59 -12.71
CA ASP A 166 35.37 -52.00 -14.05
C ASP A 166 34.15 -51.14 -14.44
N ARG A 167 33.00 -51.34 -13.77
CA ARG A 167 31.78 -50.57 -14.00
C ARG A 167 31.83 -49.21 -13.33
N PHE A 168 32.46 -49.10 -12.16
CA PHE A 168 32.71 -47.82 -11.50
C PHE A 168 33.65 -46.94 -12.33
N ASP A 169 34.75 -47.51 -12.83
CA ASP A 169 35.71 -46.79 -13.67
C ASP A 169 35.06 -46.31 -14.98
N ALA A 170 34.20 -47.13 -15.59
CA ALA A 170 33.43 -46.74 -16.77
C ALA A 170 32.43 -45.60 -16.46
N ALA A 171 31.74 -45.65 -15.31
CA ALA A 171 30.80 -44.61 -14.90
C ALA A 171 31.49 -43.26 -14.59
N VAL A 172 32.68 -43.30 -13.97
CA VAL A 172 33.49 -42.09 -13.72
C VAL A 172 33.97 -41.48 -15.04
N ALA A 173 34.37 -42.30 -16.02
CA ALA A 173 34.76 -41.84 -17.34
C ALA A 173 33.59 -41.17 -18.10
N GLU A 174 32.40 -41.79 -18.11
CA GLU A 174 31.19 -41.24 -18.73
C GLU A 174 30.79 -39.90 -18.10
N LEU A 175 30.91 -39.80 -16.77
CA LEU A 175 30.62 -38.58 -16.04
C LEU A 175 31.63 -37.46 -16.33
N GLY A 176 32.90 -37.83 -16.56
CA GLY A 176 33.95 -36.92 -17.02
C GLY A 176 33.62 -36.32 -18.39
N GLU A 177 33.18 -37.15 -19.36
CA GLU A 177 32.76 -36.65 -20.67
C GLU A 177 31.52 -35.75 -20.59
N LEU A 178 30.55 -36.08 -19.74
CA LEU A 178 29.34 -35.28 -19.53
C LEU A 178 29.65 -33.90 -18.94
N MET A 179 30.64 -33.80 -18.06
CA MET A 179 31.09 -32.54 -17.47
C MET A 179 31.93 -31.68 -18.44
N ASP A 180 32.51 -32.28 -19.49
CA ASP A 180 33.32 -31.60 -20.50
C ASP A 180 32.53 -31.20 -21.76
N VAL A 181 31.19 -31.31 -21.73
CA VAL A 181 30.32 -30.92 -22.85
C VAL A 181 30.32 -29.39 -23.05
N ARG A 182 31.16 -28.99 -24.00
CA ARG A 182 31.25 -27.75 -24.79
C ARG A 182 30.02 -26.83 -24.74
N ALA A 183 30.25 -25.57 -24.39
CA ALA A 183 29.29 -24.47 -24.49
C ALA A 183 28.63 -24.40 -25.89
N PRO A 184 27.32 -24.09 -25.99
CA PRO A 184 26.68 -23.90 -27.28
C PRO A 184 27.37 -22.75 -28.03
N ALA A 185 27.68 -23.00 -29.30
CA ALA A 185 28.29 -22.02 -30.20
C ALA A 185 27.45 -20.73 -30.18
N THR A 186 28.10 -19.60 -29.90
CA THR A 186 27.55 -18.28 -30.10
C THR A 186 27.22 -18.15 -31.60
N GLY A 187 25.94 -18.06 -31.92
CA GLY A 187 25.49 -17.72 -33.26
C GLY A 187 25.91 -16.29 -33.57
N ASP A 188 26.68 -16.14 -34.65
CA ASP A 188 26.63 -14.94 -35.47
C ASP A 188 25.23 -14.88 -36.10
N ASP A 189 24.53 -13.78 -35.85
CA ASP A 189 23.55 -13.19 -36.77
C ASP A 189 23.38 -11.72 -36.35
N LEU A 190 24.20 -10.84 -36.96
CA LEU A 190 23.82 -9.69 -37.80
C LEU A 190 25.05 -8.87 -38.20
#